data_AF-A0A533U6F7-F1
#
_entry.id   AF-A0A533U6F7-F1
#
_cell.length_a   1.000
_cell.length_b   1.000
_cell.length_c   1.000
_cell.angle_alpha   90.00
_cell.angle_beta   90.00
_cell.angle_gamma   90.00
#
_symmetry.space_group_name_H-M   'P 1'
#
loop_
_entity.id
_entity.type
_entity.pdbx_description
1 polymer ?
#
loop_
_entity_poly.entity_id
_entity_poly.type
_entity_poly.pdbx_seq_one_letter_code
_entity_poly.pdbx_strand_id
1 'polypeptide(L)'
;MQVQKELRKYYERGISATVTASKTGINIKTVCKYFAEWSEQISESESSDFLERQKNERSQIIVAFDEQILSVHEQLDEIENQIKKYKQENKIIPKHLLSLRLEIVKYVCSLIEKKGLFTIQLPPDEVIERKIEEKIKQYVSK
;
A
#
# COMPACT_ATOMS: atom_id res chain seq x y z
N MET A 1 -15.36 27.05 -11.06
CA MET A 1 -15.08 26.49 -9.71
C MET A 1 -15.84 25.19 -9.38
N GLN A 2 -17.07 24.97 -9.87
CA GLN A 2 -17.87 23.78 -9.50
C GLN A 2 -17.35 22.47 -10.14
N VAL A 3 -17.02 22.53 -11.44
CA VAL A 3 -16.43 21.41 -12.21
C VAL A 3 -15.09 20.93 -11.62
N GLN A 4 -14.22 21.85 -11.22
CA GLN A 4 -12.91 21.53 -10.67
C GLN A 4 -13.01 20.79 -9.32
N LYS A 5 -13.89 21.23 -8.42
CA LYS A 5 -14.17 20.54 -7.14
C LYS A 5 -14.74 19.14 -7.36
N GLU A 6 -15.61 19.01 -8.37
CA GLU A 6 -16.21 17.72 -8.72
C GLU A 6 -15.19 16.74 -9.33
N LEU A 7 -14.24 17.21 -10.12
CA LEU A 7 -13.18 16.33 -10.66
C LEU A 7 -12.14 15.97 -9.61
N ARG A 8 -11.87 16.87 -8.64
CA ARG A 8 -10.85 16.70 -7.61
C ARG A 8 -11.08 15.45 -6.75
N LYS A 9 -12.34 15.19 -6.36
CA LYS A 9 -12.70 13.98 -5.58
C LYS A 9 -12.39 12.67 -6.30
N TYR A 10 -12.38 12.64 -7.64
CA TYR A 10 -12.03 11.45 -8.41
C TYR A 10 -10.52 11.31 -8.59
N TYR A 11 -9.84 12.44 -8.80
CA TYR A 11 -8.38 12.50 -8.85
C TYR A 11 -7.75 11.97 -7.56
N GLU A 12 -8.20 12.46 -6.40
CA GLU A 12 -7.68 12.05 -5.08
C GLU A 12 -7.98 10.58 -4.73
N ARG A 13 -8.93 9.95 -5.43
CA ARG A 13 -9.28 8.53 -5.27
C ARG A 13 -8.57 7.64 -6.30
N GLY A 14 -7.66 8.18 -7.12
CA GLY A 14 -6.93 7.43 -8.13
C GLY A 14 -7.80 6.92 -9.29
N ILE A 15 -8.99 7.50 -9.51
CA ILE A 15 -9.90 7.07 -10.58
C ILE A 15 -9.47 7.71 -11.89
N SER A 16 -9.28 6.91 -12.96
CA SER A 16 -8.77 7.41 -14.24
C SER A 16 -9.65 8.51 -14.86
N ALA A 17 -9.02 9.38 -15.65
CA ALA A 17 -9.70 10.47 -16.36
C ALA A 17 -10.82 9.94 -17.28
N THR A 18 -10.61 8.80 -17.94
CA THR A 18 -11.59 8.14 -18.81
C THR A 18 -12.84 7.71 -18.05
N VAL A 19 -12.67 7.07 -16.90
CA VAL A 19 -13.80 6.65 -16.04
C VAL A 19 -14.50 7.87 -15.44
N THR A 20 -13.75 8.88 -15.04
CA THR A 20 -14.27 10.13 -14.48
C THR A 20 -15.10 10.91 -15.50
N ALA A 21 -14.65 11.03 -16.74
CA ALA A 21 -15.39 11.69 -17.83
C ALA A 21 -16.70 10.95 -18.15
N SER A 22 -16.65 9.61 -18.22
CA SER A 22 -17.84 8.77 -18.41
C SER A 22 -18.87 8.95 -17.30
N LYS A 23 -18.42 9.07 -16.03
CA LYS A 23 -19.31 9.22 -14.87
C LYS A 23 -19.88 10.62 -14.68
N THR A 24 -19.15 11.65 -15.07
CA THR A 24 -19.54 13.06 -14.84
C THR A 24 -20.17 13.72 -16.06
N GLY A 25 -20.06 13.10 -17.24
CA GLY A 25 -20.48 13.70 -18.51
C GLY A 25 -19.58 14.87 -18.95
N ILE A 26 -18.51 15.16 -18.22
CA ILE A 26 -17.54 16.21 -18.54
C ILE A 26 -16.63 15.72 -19.66
N ASN A 27 -16.29 16.62 -20.59
CA ASN A 27 -15.41 16.30 -21.71
C ASN A 27 -14.07 15.73 -21.23
N ILE A 28 -13.66 14.59 -21.79
CA ILE A 28 -12.42 13.90 -21.42
C ILE A 28 -11.19 14.79 -21.52
N LYS A 29 -11.10 15.68 -22.51
CA LYS A 29 -9.96 16.62 -22.64
C LYS A 29 -9.90 17.57 -21.45
N THR A 30 -11.04 18.01 -20.94
CA THR A 30 -11.14 18.88 -19.76
C THR A 30 -10.71 18.11 -18.50
N VAL A 31 -11.14 16.86 -18.35
CA VAL A 31 -10.72 16.01 -17.21
C VAL A 31 -9.21 15.76 -17.25
N CYS A 32 -8.66 15.36 -18.40
CA CYS A 32 -7.23 15.14 -18.57
C CYS A 32 -6.42 16.41 -18.30
N LYS A 33 -6.91 17.58 -18.74
CA LYS A 33 -6.25 18.87 -18.47
C LYS A 33 -6.14 19.14 -16.97
N TYR A 34 -7.24 19.03 -16.23
CA TYR A 34 -7.22 19.26 -14.78
C TYR A 34 -6.36 18.24 -14.03
N PHE A 35 -6.40 16.97 -14.44
CA PHE A 35 -5.57 15.94 -13.84
C PHE A 35 -4.09 16.22 -14.09
N ALA A 36 -3.72 16.59 -15.32
CA ALA A 36 -2.35 16.96 -15.67
C ALA A 36 -1.88 18.19 -14.87
N GLU A 37 -2.69 19.25 -14.79
CA GLU A 37 -2.37 20.45 -14.00
C GLU A 37 -2.16 20.11 -12.51
N TRP A 38 -2.96 19.22 -11.94
CA TRP A 38 -2.76 18.79 -10.55
C TRP A 38 -1.54 17.89 -10.38
N SER A 39 -1.29 16.98 -11.32
CA SER A 39 -0.08 16.16 -11.32
C SER A 39 1.18 17.00 -11.48
N GLU A 40 1.13 18.06 -12.28
CA GLU A 40 2.21 19.01 -12.49
C GLU A 40 2.42 19.90 -11.27
N GLN A 41 1.37 20.47 -10.67
CA GLN A 41 1.46 21.23 -9.42
C GLN A 41 2.03 20.39 -8.27
N ILE A 42 1.61 19.13 -8.20
CA ILE A 42 2.17 18.13 -7.30
C ILE A 42 3.64 17.96 -7.65
N SER A 43 3.99 17.56 -8.88
CA SER A 43 5.38 17.37 -9.33
C SER A 43 6.31 18.59 -9.12
N GLU A 44 5.84 19.82 -9.34
CA GLU A 44 6.60 21.07 -9.18
C GLU A 44 6.80 21.43 -7.70
N SER A 45 5.81 21.14 -6.85
CA SER A 45 5.98 21.22 -5.38
C SER A 45 6.81 20.07 -4.79
N GLU A 46 7.08 19.05 -5.61
CA GLU A 46 7.64 17.78 -5.17
C GLU A 46 9.12 17.55 -5.55
N SER A 47 9.71 18.37 -6.42
CA SER A 47 11.00 18.06 -7.05
C SER A 47 12.22 18.05 -6.11
N SER A 48 12.18 18.71 -4.94
CA SER A 48 13.32 18.69 -3.99
C SER A 48 13.32 17.46 -3.08
N ASP A 49 12.15 16.91 -2.74
CA ASP A 49 11.98 15.95 -1.63
C ASP A 49 11.36 14.62 -2.08
N PHE A 50 11.29 14.37 -3.39
CA PHE A 50 10.63 13.19 -3.97
C PHE A 50 11.16 11.86 -3.41
N LEU A 51 12.49 11.70 -3.34
CA LEU A 51 13.11 10.47 -2.83
C LEU A 51 12.84 10.27 -1.33
N GLU A 52 12.85 11.34 -0.55
CA GLU A 52 12.56 11.27 0.88
C GLU A 52 11.09 10.93 1.13
N ARG A 53 10.16 11.51 0.37
CA ARG A 53 8.75 11.14 0.44
C ARG A 53 8.50 9.70 -0.01
N GLN A 54 9.13 9.23 -1.08
CA GLN A 54 9.01 7.83 -1.50
C GLN A 54 9.52 6.87 -0.42
N LYS A 55 10.64 7.20 0.25
CA LYS A 55 11.16 6.45 1.40
C LYS A 55 10.17 6.48 2.57
N ASN A 56 9.55 7.63 2.85
CA ASN A 56 8.56 7.81 3.91
C ASN A 56 7.25 7.06 3.63
N GLU A 57 6.69 7.18 2.42
CA GLU A 57 5.49 6.46 2.00
C GLU A 57 5.70 4.95 2.05
N ARG A 58 6.84 4.45 1.55
CA ARG A 58 7.20 3.03 1.67
C ARG A 58 7.24 2.59 3.13
N SER A 59 7.84 3.40 4.00
CA SER A 59 7.89 3.11 5.45
C SER A 59 6.50 3.10 6.07
N GLN A 60 5.63 4.04 5.72
CA GLN A 60 4.23 4.08 6.18
C GLN A 60 3.44 2.86 5.70
N ILE A 61 3.61 2.44 4.45
CA ILE A 61 2.97 1.24 3.90
C ILE A 61 3.43 -0.02 4.67
N ILE A 62 4.74 -0.13 4.96
CA ILE A 62 5.29 -1.24 5.74
C ILE A 62 4.67 -1.28 7.14
N VAL A 63 4.57 -0.14 7.82
CA VAL A 63 3.92 -0.02 9.14
C VAL A 63 2.44 -0.40 9.07
N ALA A 64 1.71 0.07 8.05
CA ALA A 64 0.30 -0.29 7.86
C ALA A 64 0.12 -1.81 7.64
N PHE A 65 1.03 -2.47 6.92
CA PHE A 65 1.02 -3.93 6.82
C PHE A 65 1.33 -4.61 8.16
N ASP A 66 2.26 -4.08 8.96
CA ASP A 66 2.57 -4.62 10.29
C ASP A 66 1.38 -4.54 11.23
N GLU A 67 0.67 -3.41 11.25
CA GLU A 67 -0.56 -3.24 12.03
C GLU A 67 -1.65 -4.22 11.59
N GLN A 68 -1.84 -4.42 10.28
CA GLN A 68 -2.80 -5.38 9.76
C GLN A 68 -2.42 -6.82 10.12
N ILE A 69 -1.14 -7.18 9.99
CA ILE A 69 -0.63 -8.51 10.34
C ILE A 69 -0.87 -8.77 11.84
N LEU A 70 -0.56 -7.79 12.70
CA LEU A 70 -0.81 -7.89 14.14
C LEU A 70 -2.30 -8.12 14.44
N SER A 71 -3.18 -7.30 13.87
CA SER A 71 -4.63 -7.42 14.08
C SER A 71 -5.17 -8.80 13.64
N VAL A 72 -4.66 -9.33 12.52
CA VAL A 72 -5.07 -10.65 12.04
C VAL A 72 -4.51 -11.78 12.92
N HIS A 73 -3.32 -11.60 13.50
CA HIS A 73 -2.79 -12.54 14.50
C HIS A 73 -3.63 -12.56 15.78
N GLU A 74 -4.09 -11.41 16.26
CA GLU A 74 -4.99 -11.34 17.42
C GLU A 74 -6.31 -12.10 17.16
N GLN A 75 -6.85 -12.00 15.94
CA GLN A 75 -8.02 -12.78 15.52
C GLN A 75 -7.73 -14.30 15.48
N LEU A 76 -6.53 -14.68 15.04
CA LEU A 76 -6.10 -16.08 15.06
C LEU A 76 -6.02 -16.62 16.49
N ASP A 77 -5.46 -15.84 17.41
CA ASP A 77 -5.35 -16.20 18.82
C ASP A 77 -6.73 -16.37 19.46
N GLU A 78 -7.70 -15.52 19.11
CA GLU A 78 -9.07 -15.67 19.57
C GLU A 78 -9.69 -16.99 19.10
N ILE A 79 -9.51 -17.36 17.83
CA ILE A 79 -10.02 -18.62 17.28
C ILE A 79 -9.33 -19.82 17.90
N GLU A 80 -8.01 -19.77 18.09
CA GLU A 80 -7.26 -20.82 18.77
C GLU A 80 -7.74 -21.00 20.21
N ASN A 81 -8.04 -19.90 20.91
CA ASN A 81 -8.62 -19.94 22.24
C ASN A 81 -10.03 -20.57 22.25
N GLN A 82 -10.87 -20.26 21.26
CA GLN A 82 -12.17 -20.91 21.12
C GLN A 82 -12.01 -22.41 20.86
N ILE A 83 -11.14 -22.81 19.93
CA ILE A 83 -10.83 -24.21 19.64
C ILE A 83 -10.32 -24.93 20.90
N LYS A 84 -9.47 -24.28 21.69
CA LYS A 84 -8.96 -24.81 22.95
C LYS A 84 -10.07 -25.05 23.98
N LYS A 85 -11.04 -24.13 24.11
CA LYS A 85 -12.22 -24.33 24.97
C LYS A 85 -13.03 -25.55 24.55
N TYR A 86 -13.31 -25.73 23.26
CA TYR A 86 -13.99 -26.93 22.75
C TYR A 86 -13.25 -28.22 23.12
N LYS A 87 -11.91 -28.24 22.98
CA LYS A 87 -11.08 -29.38 23.39
C LYS A 87 -11.15 -29.66 24.88
N GLN A 88 -11.08 -28.62 25.72
CA GLN A 88 -11.16 -28.75 27.18
C GLN A 88 -12.51 -29.27 27.65
N GLU A 89 -13.59 -28.87 26.97
CA GLU A 89 -14.96 -29.32 27.24
C GLU A 89 -15.27 -30.68 26.60
N ASN A 90 -14.29 -31.33 25.94
CA ASN A 90 -14.47 -32.58 25.19
C ASN A 90 -15.59 -32.52 24.14
N LYS A 91 -15.84 -31.33 23.59
CA LYS A 91 -16.84 -31.07 22.56
C LYS A 91 -16.24 -31.18 21.16
N ILE A 92 -17.09 -31.54 20.20
CA ILE A 92 -16.72 -31.53 18.79
C ILE A 92 -16.41 -30.08 18.38
N ILE A 93 -15.22 -29.88 17.81
CA ILE A 93 -14.82 -28.57 17.29
C ILE A 93 -15.66 -28.25 16.05
N PRO A 94 -16.36 -27.11 16.01
CA PRO A 94 -17.11 -26.70 14.83
C PRO A 94 -16.21 -26.57 13.59
N LYS A 95 -16.64 -27.13 12.46
CA LYS A 95 -15.88 -27.06 11.20
C LYS A 95 -15.55 -25.63 10.78
N HIS A 96 -16.46 -24.68 11.02
CA HIS A 96 -16.27 -23.28 10.64
C HIS A 96 -15.06 -22.65 11.36
N LEU A 97 -14.74 -23.04 12.60
CA LEU A 97 -13.55 -22.53 13.31
C LEU A 97 -12.26 -23.03 12.66
N LEU A 98 -12.24 -24.29 12.22
CA LEU A 98 -11.08 -24.86 11.52
C LEU A 98 -10.90 -24.23 10.14
N SER A 99 -11.99 -23.98 9.42
CA SER A 99 -11.98 -23.26 8.14
C SER A 99 -11.48 -21.83 8.32
N LEU A 100 -12.03 -21.09 9.29
CA LEU A 100 -11.66 -19.70 9.55
C LEU A 100 -10.19 -19.57 9.96
N ARG A 101 -9.69 -20.51 10.78
CA ARG A 101 -8.27 -20.61 11.11
C ARG A 101 -7.39 -20.73 9.85
N LEU A 102 -7.75 -21.62 8.93
CA LEU A 102 -7.01 -21.81 7.67
C LEU A 102 -7.08 -20.56 6.78
N GLU A 103 -8.23 -19.90 6.71
CA GLU A 103 -8.42 -18.67 5.94
C GLU A 103 -7.57 -17.53 6.49
N ILE A 104 -7.53 -17.37 7.81
CA ILE A 104 -6.69 -16.37 8.48
C ILE A 104 -5.22 -16.61 8.21
N VAL A 105 -4.75 -17.86 8.33
CA VAL A 105 -3.34 -18.19 8.03
C VAL A 105 -3.00 -17.84 6.57
N LYS A 106 -3.87 -18.19 5.61
CA LYS A 106 -3.67 -17.81 4.20
C LYS A 106 -3.64 -16.30 4.01
N TYR A 107 -4.50 -15.58 4.72
CA TYR A 107 -4.56 -14.13 4.64
C TYR A 107 -3.29 -13.48 5.21
N VAL A 108 -2.78 -13.96 6.35
CA VAL A 108 -1.48 -13.53 6.91
C VAL A 108 -0.35 -13.76 5.90
N CYS A 109 -0.27 -14.94 5.29
CA CYS A 109 0.73 -15.22 4.26
C CYS A 109 0.63 -14.20 3.10
N SER A 110 -0.57 -13.89 2.63
CA SER A 110 -0.76 -12.89 1.57
C SER A 110 -0.34 -11.48 1.99
N LEU A 111 -0.59 -11.08 3.24
CA LEU A 111 -0.14 -9.79 3.76
C LEU A 111 1.39 -9.72 3.85
N ILE A 112 2.03 -10.78 4.33
CA ILE A 112 3.49 -10.88 4.40
C ILE A 112 4.12 -10.81 3.01
N GLU A 113 3.56 -11.52 2.02
CA GLU A 113 4.03 -11.46 0.63
C GLU A 113 3.94 -10.04 0.07
N LYS A 114 2.80 -9.37 0.28
CA LYS A 114 2.59 -7.98 -0.18
C LYS A 114 3.54 -7.01 0.53
N LYS A 115 3.72 -7.13 1.85
CA LYS A 115 4.71 -6.36 2.62
C LYS A 115 6.14 -6.59 2.09
N GLY A 116 6.45 -7.84 1.74
CA GLY A 116 7.72 -8.25 1.17
C GLY A 116 8.08 -7.48 -0.11
N LEU A 117 7.11 -7.18 -0.97
CA LEU A 117 7.32 -6.37 -2.18
C LEU A 117 7.89 -4.98 -1.83
N PHE A 118 7.34 -4.31 -0.82
CA PHE A 118 7.82 -3.00 -0.38
C PHE A 118 9.14 -3.06 0.40
N THR A 119 9.48 -4.22 0.97
CA THR A 119 10.71 -4.38 1.77
C THR A 119 11.91 -4.75 0.90
N ILE A 120 11.71 -5.62 -0.09
CA ILE A 120 12.78 -6.22 -0.91
C ILE A 120 13.05 -5.38 -2.17
N GLN A 121 12.02 -4.80 -2.78
CA GLN A 121 12.21 -3.99 -3.99
C GLN A 121 12.53 -2.55 -3.60
N LEU A 122 13.83 -2.26 -3.51
CA LEU A 122 14.30 -0.89 -3.55
C LEU A 122 13.90 -0.27 -4.90
N PRO A 123 13.30 0.93 -4.91
CA PRO A 123 13.05 1.67 -6.13
C PRO A 123 14.35 1.80 -6.95
N PRO A 124 14.28 1.75 -8.30
CA PRO A 124 15.45 1.88 -9.16
C PRO A 124 16.33 3.08 -8.81
N ASP A 125 15.72 4.19 -8.39
CA ASP A 125 16.41 5.43 -8.04
C ASP A 125 17.27 5.29 -6.77
N GLU A 126 16.77 4.58 -5.74
CA GLU A 126 17.55 4.26 -4.54
C GLU A 126 18.70 3.29 -4.84
N VAL A 127 18.51 2.37 -5.80
CA VAL A 127 19.57 1.47 -6.26
C VAL A 127 20.67 2.24 -7.00
N ILE A 128 20.29 3.23 -7.81
CA ILE A 128 21.23 4.09 -8.54
C ILE A 128 22.02 4.97 -7.56
N GLU A 129 21.33 5.62 -6.59
CA GLU A 129 21.96 6.43 -5.54
C GLU A 129 23.05 5.64 -4.80
N ARG A 130 22.72 4.44 -4.29
CA ARG A 130 23.70 3.57 -3.62
C ARG A 130 24.88 3.20 -4.50
N LYS A 131 24.64 2.85 -5.77
CA LYS A 131 25.73 2.51 -6.71
C LYS A 131 26.65 3.68 -7.01
N ILE A 132 26.11 4.90 -7.07
CA ILE A 132 26.90 6.12 -7.25
C ILE A 132 27.76 6.38 -6.01
N GLU A 133 27.17 6.32 -4.81
CA GLU A 133 27.91 6.49 -3.55
C GLU A 133 29.04 5.46 -3.39
N GLU A 134 28.78 4.19 -3.70
CA GLU A 134 29.79 3.13 -3.68
C GLU A 134 30.95 3.42 -4.63
N LYS A 135 30.65 3.86 -5.86
CA LYS A 135 31.69 4.24 -6.83
C LYS A 135 32.50 5.45 -6.38
N ILE A 136 31.85 6.47 -5.79
CA ILE A 136 32.55 7.65 -5.26
C ILE A 136 33.48 7.24 -4.12
N LYS A 137 33.02 6.41 -3.18
CA LYS A 137 33.86 5.90 -2.07
C LYS A 137 35.08 5.14 -2.58
N GLN A 138 34.93 4.31 -3.62
CA GLN A 138 36.05 3.60 -4.25
C GLN A 138 37.06 4.52 -4.91
N TYR A 139 36.62 5.66 -5.47
CA TYR A 139 37.49 6.65 -6.08
C TYR A 139 38.22 7.53 -5.06
N VAL A 140 37.57 7.86 -3.94
CA VAL A 140 38.15 8.71 -2.87
C VAL A 140 39.06 7.91 -1.93
N SER A 141 38.91 6.58 -1.88
CA SER A 141 39.75 5.68 -1.07
C SER A 141 40.99 5.15 -1.81
N LYS A 142 41.27 5.68 -3.00
CA LYS A 142 42.48 5.44 -3.81
C LYS A 142 43.36 6.68 -3.80
#